data_AF-C7BN51-F1
#
_entry.id   AF-C7BN51-F1
#
_cell.length_a   1.000
_cell.length_b   1.000
_cell.length_c   1.000
_cell.angle_alpha   90.00
_cell.angle_beta   90.00
_cell.angle_gamma   90.00
#
_symmetry.space_group_name_H-M   'P 1'
#
loop_
_entity.id
_entity.type
_entity.pdbx_description
1 polymer ?
#
loop_
_entity_poly.entity_id
_entity_poly.type
_entity_poly.pdbx_seq_one_letter_code
_entity_poly.pdbx_strand_id
1 'polypeptide(L)'
;MKNCVVENEYVEMLNGGLVLTLKFIFDNAYLKDSDAAFLGGSLIEGIGNRYSDIDVHVVTEKLLLEKDIEPKRHYRVLSSNRSILTGKNPEDEVFLIHTVIPGSHVKVDIGYRTIQEIERLASVVQETFDYAVRSLVLLTKYMDNRNMAFIHRLFNSIELCGVDRLDGLRQQIGKHRFEYLMYRWKASDFSVLLDLLGAWESKDWIRCADMARENMVTQFQAYTHLCGNTHYS
;
A
#
# COMPACT_ATOMS: atom_id res chain seq x y z
N MET A 1 -25.22 -7.30 11.38
CA MET A 1 -24.46 -8.55 11.16
C MET A 1 -23.12 -8.11 10.61
N LYS A 2 -22.01 -8.46 11.29
CA LYS A 2 -20.66 -8.16 10.81
C LYS A 2 -20.50 -8.75 9.40
N ASN A 3 -20.30 -7.91 8.38
CA ASN A 3 -19.90 -8.35 7.03
C ASN A 3 -18.40 -8.74 7.06
N CYS A 4 -18.04 -9.69 7.92
CA CYS A 4 -16.69 -10.22 8.07
C CYS A 4 -16.63 -11.66 7.56
N VAL A 5 -15.48 -12.05 7.03
CA VAL A 5 -15.10 -13.45 6.86
C VAL A 5 -15.19 -14.15 8.23
N VAL A 6 -15.53 -15.45 8.24
CA VAL A 6 -15.81 -16.20 9.47
C VAL A 6 -14.60 -16.13 10.41
N GLU A 7 -14.79 -15.65 11.65
CA GLU A 7 -13.70 -15.35 12.60
C GLU A 7 -12.78 -16.57 12.91
N ASN A 8 -13.24 -17.80 12.66
CA ASN A 8 -12.50 -19.04 12.87
C ASN A 8 -11.69 -19.53 11.65
N GLU A 9 -11.69 -18.77 10.55
CA GLU A 9 -10.85 -19.08 9.40
C GLU A 9 -9.37 -18.72 9.65
N TYR A 10 -8.51 -19.29 8.83
CA TYR A 10 -7.07 -19.07 8.87
C TYR A 10 -6.56 -18.79 7.47
N VAL A 11 -5.44 -18.08 7.39
CA VAL A 11 -4.70 -17.83 6.16
C VAL A 11 -3.38 -18.57 6.25
N GLU A 12 -3.15 -19.48 5.30
CA GLU A 12 -1.86 -20.15 5.14
C GLU A 12 -0.94 -19.29 4.27
N MET A 13 0.29 -19.13 4.71
CA MET A 13 1.33 -18.38 4.01
C MET A 13 2.60 -19.25 3.95
N LEU A 14 3.52 -18.92 3.04
CA LEU A 14 4.78 -19.67 2.86
C LEU A 14 4.56 -21.17 2.63
N ASN A 15 3.59 -21.53 1.77
CA ASN A 15 3.21 -22.93 1.49
C ASN A 15 2.85 -23.73 2.76
N GLY A 16 2.11 -23.12 3.69
CA GLY A 16 1.68 -23.74 4.94
C GLY A 16 2.70 -23.67 6.08
N GLY A 17 3.89 -23.09 5.85
CA GLY A 17 4.90 -22.88 6.90
C GLY A 17 4.51 -21.84 7.95
N LEU A 18 3.53 -20.99 7.64
CA LEU A 18 2.97 -20.01 8.56
C LEU A 18 1.43 -20.04 8.45
N VAL A 19 0.76 -20.15 9.60
CA VAL A 19 -0.71 -20.12 9.69
C VAL A 19 -1.12 -18.96 10.58
N LEU A 20 -1.85 -18.01 10.01
CA LEU A 20 -2.43 -16.88 10.74
C LEU A 20 -3.91 -17.16 11.00
N THR A 21 -4.32 -17.19 12.27
CA THR A 21 -5.75 -17.24 12.60
C THR A 21 -6.36 -15.84 12.46
N LEU A 22 -7.49 -15.73 11.76
CA LEU A 22 -8.16 -14.44 11.59
C LEU A 22 -8.68 -13.87 12.91
N LYS A 23 -9.05 -14.75 13.85
CA LYS A 23 -9.36 -14.36 15.24
C LYS A 23 -8.26 -13.51 15.88
N PHE A 24 -6.98 -13.85 15.69
CA PHE A 24 -5.88 -13.03 16.23
C PHE A 24 -5.91 -11.60 15.66
N ILE A 25 -6.24 -11.43 14.38
CA ILE A 25 -6.37 -10.11 13.77
C ILE A 25 -7.57 -9.37 14.37
N PHE A 26 -8.74 -10.01 14.40
CA PHE A 26 -9.96 -9.40 14.92
C PHE A 26 -9.84 -9.00 16.41
N ASP A 27 -9.17 -9.81 17.23
CA ASP A 27 -8.96 -9.55 18.66
C ASP A 27 -7.97 -8.40 18.94
N ASN A 28 -7.21 -7.94 17.94
CA ASN A 28 -6.18 -6.90 18.08
C ASN A 28 -6.41 -5.66 17.18
N ALA A 29 -7.30 -5.74 16.20
CA ALA A 29 -7.59 -4.65 15.27
C ALA A 29 -8.72 -3.70 15.73
N TYR A 30 -9.40 -4.00 16.84
CA TYR A 30 -10.46 -3.17 17.43
C TYR A 30 -11.51 -2.68 16.39
N LEU A 31 -11.89 -3.57 15.47
CA LEU A 31 -12.79 -3.23 14.36
C LEU A 31 -14.20 -2.92 14.88
N LYS A 32 -14.80 -1.87 14.32
CA LYS A 32 -16.21 -1.52 14.46
C LYS A 32 -17.01 -2.10 13.29
N ASP A 33 -18.33 -2.23 13.47
CA ASP A 33 -19.22 -2.77 12.43
C ASP A 33 -19.22 -1.95 11.12
N SER A 34 -18.85 -0.67 11.18
CA SER A 34 -18.73 0.22 10.02
C SER A 34 -17.39 0.14 9.29
N ASP A 35 -16.41 -0.57 9.85
CA ASP A 35 -15.06 -0.60 9.31
C ASP A 35 -14.94 -1.63 8.18
N ALA A 36 -13.96 -1.41 7.31
CA ALA A 36 -13.51 -2.39 6.34
C ALA A 36 -12.05 -2.73 6.59
N ALA A 37 -11.66 -3.98 6.34
CA ALA A 37 -10.30 -4.43 6.57
C ALA A 37 -9.85 -5.47 5.56
N PHE A 38 -8.56 -5.47 5.26
CA PHE A 38 -7.93 -6.43 4.36
C PHE A 38 -6.48 -6.72 4.79
N LEU A 39 -6.00 -7.91 4.43
CA LEU A 39 -4.60 -8.30 4.52
C LEU A 39 -3.91 -7.98 3.20
N GLY A 40 -2.71 -7.41 3.28
CA GLY A 40 -1.87 -7.19 2.11
C GLY A 40 -0.41 -7.46 2.40
N GLY A 41 0.44 -7.04 1.46
CA GLY A 41 1.89 -7.12 1.59
C GLY A 41 2.47 -8.43 1.08
N SER A 42 3.80 -8.53 1.16
CA SER A 42 4.60 -9.52 0.43
C SER A 42 4.18 -10.97 0.68
N LEU A 43 3.77 -11.33 1.90
CA LEU A 43 3.30 -12.70 2.22
C LEU A 43 2.01 -13.06 1.50
N ILE A 44 1.07 -12.12 1.39
CA ILE A 44 -0.20 -12.29 0.68
C ILE A 44 0.02 -12.39 -0.82
N GLU A 45 0.98 -11.64 -1.35
CA GLU A 45 1.36 -11.64 -2.76
C GLU A 45 2.21 -12.86 -3.16
N GLY A 46 2.61 -13.71 -2.20
CA GLY A 46 3.41 -14.92 -2.46
C GLY A 46 4.90 -14.66 -2.72
N ILE A 47 5.37 -13.42 -2.58
CA ILE A 47 6.79 -13.04 -2.74
C ILE A 47 7.50 -12.80 -1.41
N GLY A 48 6.77 -12.89 -0.30
CA GLY A 48 7.28 -12.74 1.05
C GLY A 48 8.13 -13.93 1.49
N ASN A 49 8.86 -13.74 2.59
CA ASN A 49 9.71 -14.77 3.18
C ASN A 49 9.51 -14.85 4.69
N ARG A 50 10.25 -15.73 5.38
CA ARG A 50 10.13 -15.94 6.83
C ARG A 50 10.39 -14.71 7.71
N TYR A 51 10.93 -13.64 7.13
CA TYR A 51 11.22 -12.37 7.80
C TYR A 51 10.24 -11.25 7.41
N SER A 52 9.30 -11.54 6.50
CA SER A 52 8.22 -10.60 6.17
C SER A 52 7.26 -10.46 7.33
N ASP A 53 6.70 -9.27 7.46
CA ASP A 53 5.58 -8.96 8.34
C ASP A 53 4.23 -9.22 7.65
N ILE A 54 3.17 -9.20 8.45
CA ILE A 54 1.79 -9.26 8.00
C ILE A 54 1.22 -7.85 8.08
N ASP A 55 0.84 -7.28 6.94
CA ASP A 55 0.17 -5.98 6.87
C ASP A 55 -1.35 -6.17 6.93
N VAL A 56 -1.98 -5.58 7.95
CA VAL A 56 -3.43 -5.43 8.06
C VAL A 56 -3.77 -3.96 7.82
N HIS A 57 -4.69 -3.71 6.89
CA HIS A 57 -5.18 -2.37 6.60
C HIS A 57 -6.62 -2.24 7.05
N VAL A 58 -6.90 -1.21 7.85
CA VAL A 58 -8.24 -0.89 8.34
C VAL A 58 -8.67 0.47 7.80
N VAL A 59 -9.84 0.51 7.17
CA VAL A 59 -10.51 1.71 6.70
C VAL A 59 -11.70 1.98 7.62
N THR A 60 -11.67 3.11 8.31
CA THR A 60 -12.67 3.48 9.33
C THR A 60 -13.27 4.85 9.07
N GLU A 61 -14.40 5.19 9.68
CA GLU A 61 -14.97 6.54 9.62
C GLU A 61 -14.14 7.57 10.41
N LYS A 62 -13.57 7.14 11.53
CA LYS A 62 -12.72 7.96 12.42
C LYS A 62 -11.66 7.08 13.03
N LEU A 63 -10.44 7.59 13.13
CA LEU A 63 -9.36 6.87 13.80
C LEU A 63 -9.75 6.52 15.24
N LEU A 64 -9.24 5.39 15.70
CA LEU A 64 -9.35 4.99 17.11
C LEU A 64 -8.62 6.01 17.97
N LEU A 65 -9.10 6.24 19.18
CA LEU A 65 -8.40 7.07 20.16
C LEU A 65 -7.60 6.17 21.12
N GLU A 66 -6.53 6.70 21.72
CA GLU A 66 -5.70 5.94 22.66
C GLU A 66 -6.53 5.33 23.80
N LYS A 67 -7.58 6.02 24.26
CA LYS A 67 -8.50 5.53 25.30
C LYS A 67 -9.36 4.33 24.89
N ASP A 68 -9.52 4.09 23.59
CA ASP A 68 -10.36 3.03 23.03
C ASP A 68 -9.61 1.71 22.88
N ILE A 69 -8.30 1.71 23.18
CA ILE A 69 -7.42 0.55 23.05
C ILE A 69 -6.64 0.33 24.34
N GLU A 70 -5.98 -0.82 24.43
CA GLU A 70 -5.03 -1.13 25.50
C GLU A 70 -3.59 -1.09 24.94
N PRO A 71 -2.87 0.07 24.97
CA PRO A 71 -1.55 0.17 24.33
C PRO A 71 -0.51 -0.83 24.86
N LYS A 72 -0.60 -1.16 26.15
CA LYS A 72 0.32 -2.08 26.83
C LYS A 72 0.18 -3.54 26.40
N ARG A 73 -0.94 -3.91 25.75
CA ARG A 73 -1.15 -5.26 25.21
C ARG A 73 -0.34 -5.50 23.93
N HIS A 74 0.08 -4.41 23.27
CA HIS A 74 0.77 -4.46 21.99
C HIS A 74 2.26 -4.20 22.16
N TYR A 75 3.06 -4.63 21.19
CA TYR A 75 4.49 -4.36 21.19
C TYR A 75 4.76 -2.86 21.07
N ARG A 76 4.01 -2.17 20.18
CA ARG A 76 4.08 -0.73 20.01
C ARG A 76 2.79 -0.21 19.40
N VAL A 77 2.31 0.93 19.87
CA VAL A 77 1.21 1.67 19.24
C VAL A 77 1.72 3.06 18.86
N LEU A 78 1.37 3.53 17.66
CA LEU A 78 1.79 4.81 17.12
C LEU A 78 0.61 5.73 16.86
N SER A 79 0.81 7.01 17.12
CA SER A 79 -0.14 8.05 16.74
C SER A 79 0.06 8.54 15.31
N SER A 80 -0.85 9.40 14.84
CA SER A 80 -0.79 10.04 13.51
C SER A 80 0.54 10.78 13.24
N ASN A 81 1.18 11.32 14.29
CA ASN A 81 2.51 11.95 14.19
C ASN A 81 3.68 10.97 14.39
N ARG A 82 3.41 9.67 14.49
CA ARG A 82 4.36 8.55 14.71
C ARG A 82 5.05 8.53 16.07
N SER A 83 4.52 9.26 17.05
CA SER A 83 4.95 9.13 18.44
C SER A 83 4.40 7.84 19.05
N ILE A 84 5.13 7.29 20.03
CA ILE A 84 4.68 6.10 20.76
C ILE A 84 3.57 6.50 21.72
N LEU A 85 2.43 5.83 21.60
CA LEU A 85 1.31 5.93 22.52
C LEU A 85 1.60 5.09 23.78
N THR A 86 1.42 5.70 24.96
CA THR A 86 1.83 5.14 26.27
C THR A 86 0.69 5.02 27.27
N GLY A 87 -0.53 5.37 26.88
CA GLY A 87 -1.74 5.45 27.70
C GLY A 87 -1.87 6.76 28.48
N LYS A 88 -1.21 7.84 28.04
CA LYS A 88 -1.14 9.13 28.77
C LYS A 88 -1.98 10.24 28.15
N ASN A 89 -2.26 10.15 26.86
CA ASN A 89 -2.96 11.16 26.08
C ASN A 89 -4.21 10.51 25.45
N PRO A 90 -5.31 10.39 26.20
CA PRO A 90 -6.48 9.59 25.81
C PRO A 90 -7.13 10.01 24.48
N GLU A 91 -6.90 11.26 24.04
CA GLU A 91 -7.44 11.83 22.81
C GLU A 91 -6.47 11.75 21.62
N ASP A 92 -5.26 11.20 21.80
CA ASP A 92 -4.36 10.99 20.67
C ASP A 92 -4.92 9.88 19.76
N GLU A 93 -4.97 10.16 18.46
CA GLU A 93 -5.43 9.21 17.44
C GLU A 93 -4.40 8.10 17.22
N VAL A 94 -4.89 6.88 17.05
CA VAL A 94 -4.10 5.69 16.73
C VAL A 94 -4.00 5.55 15.22
N PHE A 95 -2.77 5.55 14.73
CA PHE A 95 -2.45 5.38 13.32
C PHE A 95 -2.01 3.95 12.98
N LEU A 96 -1.27 3.31 13.88
CA LEU A 96 -0.67 2.00 13.63
C LEU A 96 -0.48 1.22 14.94
N ILE A 97 -0.88 -0.04 14.94
CA ILE A 97 -0.58 -1.00 16.01
C ILE A 97 0.43 -2.00 15.48
N HIS A 98 1.56 -2.17 16.17
CA HIS A 98 2.48 -3.28 15.97
C HIS A 98 2.24 -4.32 17.06
N THR A 99 1.94 -5.54 16.64
CA THR A 99 1.83 -6.70 17.51
C THR A 99 2.62 -7.88 16.96
N VAL A 100 2.72 -8.96 17.73
CA VAL A 100 3.49 -10.16 17.36
C VAL A 100 2.61 -11.36 17.63
N ILE A 101 2.56 -12.31 16.69
CA ILE A 101 1.82 -13.56 16.88
C ILE A 101 2.44 -14.31 18.08
N PRO A 102 1.65 -14.66 19.12
CA PRO A 102 2.15 -15.32 20.32
C PRO A 102 2.96 -16.58 20.01
N GLY A 103 4.11 -16.74 20.67
CA GLY A 103 5.00 -17.88 20.45
C GLY A 103 5.78 -17.84 19.14
N SER A 104 5.75 -16.73 18.40
CA SER A 104 6.50 -16.55 17.15
C SER A 104 7.30 -15.22 17.15
N HIS A 105 8.05 -14.99 16.07
CA HIS A 105 8.69 -13.71 15.77
C HIS A 105 8.02 -12.94 14.62
N VAL A 106 6.82 -13.36 14.21
CA VAL A 106 6.11 -12.75 13.08
C VAL A 106 5.39 -11.50 13.57
N LYS A 107 5.82 -10.36 13.06
CA LYS A 107 5.22 -9.05 13.32
C LYS A 107 3.94 -8.89 12.50
N VAL A 108 2.92 -8.30 13.12
CA VAL A 108 1.68 -7.89 12.47
C VAL A 108 1.52 -6.38 12.66
N ASP A 109 1.41 -5.68 11.55
CA ASP A 109 1.24 -4.23 11.49
C ASP A 109 -0.21 -3.92 11.08
N ILE A 110 -0.98 -3.33 11.99
CA ILE A 110 -2.38 -2.96 11.76
C ILE A 110 -2.46 -1.45 11.58
N GLY A 111 -2.52 -1.01 10.32
CA GLY A 111 -2.56 0.40 9.93
C GLY A 111 -3.99 0.89 9.73
N TYR A 112 -4.31 2.05 10.29
CA TYR A 112 -5.62 2.68 10.19
C TYR A 112 -5.58 3.88 9.25
N ARG A 113 -6.62 4.00 8.42
CA ARG A 113 -6.90 5.19 7.63
C ARG A 113 -8.38 5.50 7.68
N THR A 114 -8.71 6.77 7.62
CA THR A 114 -10.09 7.22 7.52
C THR A 114 -10.61 7.05 6.10
N ILE A 115 -11.92 6.85 5.96
CA ILE A 115 -12.58 6.78 4.65
C ILE A 115 -12.37 8.08 3.87
N GLN A 116 -12.38 9.23 4.54
CA GLN A 116 -12.16 10.53 3.91
C GLN A 116 -10.74 10.65 3.32
N GLU A 117 -9.73 10.08 3.98
CA GLU A 117 -8.37 10.01 3.43
C GLU A 117 -8.32 9.17 2.15
N ILE A 118 -9.06 8.04 2.10
CA ILE A 118 -9.06 7.17 0.92
C ILE A 118 -9.89 7.78 -0.22
N GLU A 119 -11.03 8.40 0.07
CA GLU A 119 -11.83 9.12 -0.94
C GLU A 119 -11.05 10.28 -1.55
N ARG A 120 -10.27 11.00 -0.73
CA ARG A 120 -9.34 12.03 -1.21
C ARG A 120 -8.26 11.41 -2.10
N LEU A 121 -7.72 10.26 -1.72
CA LEU A 121 -6.73 9.54 -2.54
C LEU A 121 -7.32 9.13 -3.89
N ALA A 122 -8.53 8.58 -3.92
CA ALA A 122 -9.23 8.20 -5.14
C ALA A 122 -9.46 9.42 -6.05
N SER A 123 -9.83 10.56 -5.48
CA SER A 123 -9.99 11.84 -6.20
C SER A 123 -8.67 12.29 -6.81
N VAL A 124 -7.56 12.21 -6.07
CA VAL A 124 -6.21 12.54 -6.58
C VAL A 124 -5.82 11.62 -7.75
N VAL A 125 -6.11 10.32 -7.68
CA VAL A 125 -5.88 9.39 -8.80
C VAL A 125 -6.67 9.83 -10.02
N GLN A 126 -7.96 10.11 -9.85
CA GLN A 126 -8.82 10.53 -10.95
C GLN A 126 -8.34 11.84 -11.60
N GLU A 127 -8.08 12.88 -10.81
CA GLU A 127 -7.63 14.18 -11.30
C GLU A 127 -6.29 14.07 -12.02
N THR A 128 -5.35 13.30 -11.46
CA THR A 128 -4.04 13.10 -12.07
C THR A 128 -4.16 12.32 -13.38
N PHE A 129 -5.03 11.31 -13.42
CA PHE A 129 -5.32 10.54 -14.64
C PHE A 129 -5.92 11.44 -15.72
N ASP A 130 -6.93 12.24 -15.39
CA ASP A 130 -7.59 13.15 -16.33
C ASP A 130 -6.63 14.20 -16.88
N TYR A 131 -5.71 14.70 -16.06
CA TYR A 131 -4.62 15.56 -16.51
C TYR A 131 -3.67 14.81 -17.45
N ALA A 132 -3.22 13.62 -17.04
CA ALA A 132 -2.26 12.83 -17.78
C ALA A 132 -2.77 12.47 -19.18
N VAL A 133 -4.02 12.02 -19.33
CA VAL A 133 -4.56 11.63 -20.64
C VAL A 133 -4.70 12.81 -21.62
N ARG A 134 -4.74 14.05 -21.11
CA ARG A 134 -4.85 15.28 -21.93
C ARG A 134 -3.50 15.95 -22.20
N SER A 135 -2.48 15.63 -21.42
CA SER A 135 -1.18 16.28 -21.47
C SER A 135 -0.10 15.32 -21.94
N LEU A 136 0.65 15.73 -22.96
CA LEU A 136 1.86 15.03 -23.42
C LEU A 136 3.09 15.42 -22.58
N VAL A 137 2.94 16.35 -21.63
CA VAL A 137 4.03 16.75 -20.74
C VAL A 137 4.32 15.63 -19.74
N LEU A 138 5.59 15.49 -19.39
CA LEU A 138 6.06 14.57 -18.36
C LEU A 138 5.33 14.81 -17.03
N LEU A 139 4.88 13.74 -16.39
CA LEU A 139 4.30 13.83 -15.06
C LEU A 139 5.41 13.93 -14.02
N THR A 140 5.68 15.15 -13.55
CA THR A 140 6.76 15.40 -12.56
C THR A 140 6.27 15.32 -11.12
N LYS A 141 4.96 15.45 -10.88
CA LYS A 141 4.38 15.30 -9.54
C LYS A 141 4.01 13.85 -9.31
N TYR A 142 4.73 13.23 -8.39
CA TYR A 142 4.49 11.86 -7.95
C TYR A 142 3.49 11.82 -6.79
N MET A 143 2.70 10.75 -6.76
CA MET A 143 2.06 10.33 -5.52
C MET A 143 3.13 9.83 -4.55
N ASP A 144 2.94 10.04 -3.25
CA ASP A 144 3.89 9.52 -2.27
C ASP A 144 3.83 7.99 -2.18
N ASN A 145 4.96 7.39 -1.82
CA ASN A 145 5.10 5.93 -1.75
C ASN A 145 4.10 5.25 -0.81
N ARG A 146 3.61 5.92 0.24
CA ARG A 146 2.65 5.28 1.17
C ARG A 146 1.29 5.14 0.52
N ASN A 147 0.88 6.14 -0.25
CA ASN A 147 -0.38 6.11 -1.00
C ASN A 147 -0.31 5.10 -2.15
N MET A 148 0.81 5.06 -2.88
CA MET A 148 1.02 4.03 -3.91
C MET A 148 1.02 2.61 -3.31
N ALA A 149 1.71 2.42 -2.18
CA ALA A 149 1.72 1.14 -1.46
C ALA A 149 0.32 0.74 -1.00
N PHE A 150 -0.47 1.68 -0.47
CA PHE A 150 -1.85 1.39 -0.06
C PHE A 150 -2.71 0.94 -1.25
N ILE A 151 -2.67 1.65 -2.38
CA ILE A 151 -3.45 1.29 -3.58
C ILE A 151 -3.02 -0.08 -4.09
N HIS A 152 -1.71 -0.33 -4.20
CA HIS A 152 -1.18 -1.62 -4.62
C HIS A 152 -1.70 -2.75 -3.73
N ARG A 153 -1.60 -2.62 -2.41
CA ARG A 153 -2.08 -3.64 -1.47
C ARG A 153 -3.60 -3.81 -1.53
N LEU A 154 -4.37 -2.74 -1.70
CA LEU A 154 -5.82 -2.84 -1.89
C LEU A 154 -6.20 -3.72 -3.09
N PHE A 155 -5.45 -3.64 -4.20
CA PHE A 155 -5.68 -4.47 -5.39
C PHE A 155 -5.08 -5.88 -5.30
N ASN A 156 -4.15 -6.14 -4.37
CA ASN A 156 -3.51 -7.44 -4.16
C ASN A 156 -3.67 -7.86 -2.69
N SER A 157 -4.91 -8.11 -2.28
CA SER A 157 -5.26 -8.35 -0.88
C SER A 157 -6.17 -9.56 -0.69
N ILE A 158 -6.22 -10.03 0.55
CA ILE A 158 -7.29 -10.90 1.06
C ILE A 158 -8.21 -10.03 1.92
N GLU A 159 -9.50 -10.05 1.62
CA GLU A 159 -10.49 -9.26 2.33
C GLU A 159 -10.84 -9.91 3.66
N LEU A 160 -10.98 -9.10 4.71
CA LEU A 160 -11.37 -9.56 6.04
C LEU A 160 -12.79 -9.13 6.39
N CYS A 161 -13.13 -7.88 6.11
CA CYS A 161 -14.47 -7.35 6.35
C CYS A 161 -14.79 -6.11 5.50
N GLY A 162 -16.08 -5.79 5.41
CA GLY A 162 -16.55 -4.60 4.70
C GLY A 162 -16.30 -4.66 3.20
N VAL A 163 -16.45 -5.85 2.59
CA VAL A 163 -16.14 -6.14 1.17
C VAL A 163 -16.77 -5.11 0.23
N ASP A 164 -18.07 -4.83 0.37
CA ASP A 164 -18.76 -3.84 -0.48
C ASP A 164 -18.10 -2.45 -0.46
N ARG A 165 -17.57 -2.05 0.70
CA ARG A 165 -16.85 -0.78 0.86
C ARG A 165 -15.50 -0.83 0.16
N LEU A 166 -14.76 -1.93 0.30
CA LEU A 166 -13.48 -2.13 -0.39
C LEU A 166 -13.67 -2.15 -1.91
N ASP A 167 -14.71 -2.82 -2.40
CA ASP A 167 -15.06 -2.86 -3.82
C ASP A 167 -15.45 -1.48 -4.35
N GLY A 168 -16.25 -0.72 -3.60
CA GLY A 168 -16.55 0.67 -3.92
C GLY A 168 -15.27 1.51 -4.07
N LEU A 169 -14.31 1.35 -3.15
CA LEU A 169 -13.02 2.05 -3.21
C LEU A 169 -12.18 1.60 -4.41
N ARG A 170 -12.10 0.31 -4.71
CA ARG A 170 -11.41 -0.22 -5.90
C ARG A 170 -12.00 0.33 -7.19
N GLN A 171 -13.33 0.43 -7.28
CA GLN A 171 -14.02 1.02 -8.42
C GLN A 171 -13.72 2.52 -8.55
N GLN A 172 -13.79 3.26 -7.44
CA GLN A 172 -13.51 4.69 -7.39
C GLN A 172 -12.06 5.04 -7.71
N ILE A 173 -11.09 4.22 -7.31
CA ILE A 173 -9.67 4.38 -7.67
C ILE A 173 -9.44 3.94 -9.12
N GLY A 174 -10.01 2.80 -9.52
CA GLY A 174 -9.90 2.22 -10.84
C GLY A 174 -8.50 1.69 -11.15
N LYS A 175 -8.36 0.37 -11.19
CA LYS A 175 -7.07 -0.30 -11.41
C LYS A 175 -6.34 0.23 -12.66
N HIS A 176 -7.05 0.32 -13.78
CA HIS A 176 -6.52 0.82 -15.04
C HIS A 176 -6.01 2.27 -14.96
N ARG A 177 -6.69 3.14 -14.18
CA ARG A 177 -6.24 4.52 -13.99
C ARG A 177 -4.91 4.55 -13.24
N PHE A 178 -4.81 3.75 -12.17
CA PHE A 178 -3.57 3.64 -11.41
C PHE A 178 -2.42 3.03 -12.23
N GLU A 179 -2.67 1.95 -12.97
CA GLU A 179 -1.71 1.31 -13.88
C GLU A 179 -1.20 2.30 -14.95
N TYR A 180 -2.10 3.09 -15.54
CA TYR A 180 -1.73 4.13 -16.50
C TYR A 180 -0.85 5.22 -15.89
N LEU A 181 -1.18 5.68 -14.67
CA LEU A 181 -0.36 6.67 -13.96
C LEU A 181 1.02 6.13 -13.62
N MET A 182 1.12 4.89 -13.16
CA MET A 182 2.39 4.23 -12.89
C MET A 182 3.26 4.12 -14.16
N TYR A 183 2.66 3.77 -15.30
CA TYR A 183 3.32 3.84 -16.60
C TYR A 183 3.80 5.26 -16.90
N ARG A 184 2.93 6.27 -16.79
CA ARG A 184 3.24 7.67 -17.14
C ARG A 184 4.28 8.33 -16.25
N TRP A 185 4.41 7.90 -14.99
CA TRP A 185 5.45 8.37 -14.09
C TRP A 185 6.82 7.74 -14.40
N LYS A 186 6.85 6.51 -14.92
CA LYS A 186 8.11 5.80 -15.21
C LYS A 186 8.56 5.92 -16.66
N ALA A 187 7.65 6.06 -17.62
CA ALA A 187 8.04 6.20 -19.02
C ALA A 187 8.86 7.48 -19.22
N SER A 188 10.13 7.32 -19.57
CA SER A 188 11.03 8.41 -19.95
C SER A 188 10.49 9.17 -21.15
N ASP A 189 10.81 10.46 -21.21
CA ASP A 189 10.49 11.30 -22.36
C ASP A 189 11.63 11.29 -23.41
N PHE A 190 11.39 12.00 -24.51
CA PHE A 190 12.34 12.11 -25.61
C PHE A 190 13.66 12.78 -25.21
N SER A 191 13.70 13.58 -24.14
CA SER A 191 14.90 14.29 -23.70
C SER A 191 16.01 13.33 -23.24
N VAL A 192 15.63 12.21 -22.61
CA VAL A 192 16.59 11.16 -22.20
C VAL A 192 17.30 10.55 -23.40
N LEU A 193 16.63 10.42 -24.55
CA LEU A 193 17.24 9.94 -25.79
C LEU A 193 18.23 10.95 -26.37
N LEU A 194 17.95 12.26 -26.23
CA LEU A 194 18.86 13.32 -26.66
C LEU A 194 20.11 13.37 -25.79
N ASP A 195 19.97 13.21 -24.46
CA ASP A 195 21.12 13.18 -23.55
C ASP A 195 22.02 11.97 -23.82
N LEU A 196 21.42 10.81 -24.14
CA LEU A 196 22.13 9.62 -24.58
C LEU A 196 22.95 9.87 -25.86
N LEU A 197 22.33 10.49 -26.85
CA LEU A 197 23.01 10.86 -28.09
C LEU A 197 24.17 11.82 -27.82
N GLY A 198 23.97 12.83 -26.97
CA GLY A 198 25.03 13.77 -26.60
C GLY A 198 26.22 13.11 -25.88
N ALA A 199 25.95 12.14 -24.98
CA ALA A 199 27.02 11.36 -24.35
C ALA A 199 27.79 10.51 -25.38
N TRP A 200 27.07 9.90 -26.32
CA TRP A 200 27.67 9.14 -27.41
C TRP A 200 28.53 10.01 -28.33
N GLU A 201 28.04 11.18 -28.77
CA GLU A 201 28.77 12.12 -29.61
C GLU A 201 30.03 12.67 -28.94
N SER A 202 29.97 12.90 -27.62
CA SER A 202 31.12 13.35 -26.82
C SER A 202 32.11 12.23 -26.47
N LYS A 203 31.85 10.99 -26.91
CA LYS A 203 32.65 9.78 -26.61
C LYS A 203 32.75 9.46 -25.11
N ASP A 204 31.81 9.96 -24.30
CA ASP A 204 31.66 9.59 -22.90
C ASP A 204 30.89 8.26 -22.80
N TRP A 205 31.58 7.17 -23.15
CA TRP A 205 30.97 5.85 -23.28
C TRP A 205 30.44 5.29 -21.96
N ILE A 206 31.08 5.64 -20.84
CA ILE A 206 30.66 5.19 -19.51
C ILE A 206 29.30 5.79 -19.18
N ARG A 207 29.19 7.12 -19.28
CA ARG A 207 27.92 7.81 -19.07
C ARG A 207 26.84 7.35 -20.04
N CYS A 208 27.19 7.18 -21.32
CA CYS A 208 26.27 6.68 -22.33
C CYS A 208 25.70 5.30 -21.96
N ALA A 209 26.56 4.37 -21.50
CA ALA A 209 26.14 3.04 -21.08
C ALA A 209 25.26 3.07 -19.82
N ASP A 210 25.61 3.89 -18.83
CA ASP A 210 24.84 4.03 -17.59
C ASP A 210 23.44 4.57 -17.84
N MET A 211 23.34 5.64 -18.64
CA MET A 211 22.06 6.23 -19.02
C MET A 211 21.21 5.25 -19.83
N ALA A 212 21.83 4.45 -20.71
CA ALA A 212 21.09 3.50 -21.56
C ALA A 212 20.50 2.38 -20.69
N ARG A 213 21.29 1.87 -19.75
CA ARG A 213 20.85 0.88 -18.77
C ARG A 213 19.70 1.40 -17.92
N GLU A 214 19.82 2.61 -17.36
CA GLU A 214 18.77 3.22 -16.54
C GLU A 214 17.48 3.44 -17.33
N ASN A 215 17.59 3.96 -18.56
CA ASN A 215 16.44 4.15 -19.44
C ASN A 215 15.75 2.81 -19.76
N MET A 216 16.52 1.77 -20.10
CA MET A 216 15.96 0.44 -20.36
C MET A 216 15.22 -0.14 -19.15
N VAL A 217 15.81 -0.06 -17.95
CA VAL A 217 15.19 -0.57 -16.71
C VAL A 217 13.88 0.17 -16.43
N THR A 218 13.91 1.50 -16.52
CA THR A 218 12.75 2.35 -16.21
C THR A 218 11.62 2.13 -17.22
N GLN A 219 11.92 2.06 -18.52
CA GLN A 219 10.94 1.78 -19.57
C GLN A 219 10.34 0.37 -19.43
N PHE A 220 11.18 -0.63 -19.15
CA PHE A 220 10.70 -1.99 -18.94
C PHE A 220 9.70 -2.03 -17.77
N GLN A 221 10.05 -1.40 -16.65
CA GLN A 221 9.16 -1.29 -15.50
C GLN A 221 7.85 -0.56 -15.86
N ALA A 222 7.94 0.56 -16.59
CA ALA A 222 6.76 1.30 -17.07
C ALA A 222 5.80 0.38 -17.86
N TYR A 223 6.32 -0.42 -18.79
CA TYR A 223 5.50 -1.34 -19.58
C TYR A 223 4.88 -2.47 -18.76
N THR A 224 5.55 -2.96 -17.70
CA THR A 224 4.92 -3.96 -16.81
C THR A 224 3.64 -3.45 -16.17
N HIS A 225 3.52 -2.15 -15.91
CA HIS A 225 2.30 -1.57 -15.36
C HIS A 225 1.13 -1.65 -16.34
N LEU A 226 1.38 -1.48 -17.63
CA LEU A 226 0.38 -1.69 -18.68
C LEU A 226 -0.06 -3.16 -18.80
N CYS A 227 0.75 -4.09 -18.29
CA CYS A 227 0.42 -5.51 -18.20
C CYS A 227 -0.28 -5.90 -16.88
N GLY A 228 -0.67 -4.92 -16.06
CA GLY A 228 -1.45 -5.15 -14.85
C GLY A 228 -0.65 -5.12 -13.54
N ASN A 229 0.65 -4.80 -13.61
CA ASN A 229 1.49 -4.64 -12.43
C ASN A 229 1.12 -3.36 -11.67
N THR A 230 0.89 -3.46 -10.37
CA THR A 230 0.59 -2.32 -9.49
C THR A 230 1.72 -2.04 -8.49
N HIS A 231 2.79 -2.83 -8.53
CA HIS A 231 3.94 -2.70 -7.63
C HIS A 231 4.77 -1.47 -7.99
N TYR A 232 4.79 -0.47 -7.10
CA TYR A 232 5.26 0.87 -7.42
C TYR A 232 6.78 1.05 -7.44
N SER A 233 7.50 0.20 -6.69
CA SER A 233 8.96 0.18 -6.65
C SER A 233 9.54 -0.74 -7.70
#